data_AF-A0A2K3J1C9-F1
#
_entry.id   AF-A0A2K3J1C9-F1
#
_cell.length_a   1.000
_cell.length_b   1.000
_cell.length_c   1.000
_cell.angle_alpha   90.00
_cell.angle_beta   90.00
_cell.angle_gamma   90.00
#
_symmetry.space_group_name_H-M   'P 1'
#
loop_
_entity.id
_entity.type
_entity.pdbx_description
1 polymer ?
#
loop_
_entity_poly.entity_id
_entity_poly.type
_entity_poly.pdbx_seq_one_letter_code
_entity_poly.pdbx_strand_id
1 'polypeptide(L)'
;NNQQPGPNQNGSDNRNQTGDSNQSKQWRYQYRNQKGTMNMTCESNRTRIRLQYRQNNTEETFEFMFNIDNIPTLTLSFIPNLTTTVNQPHFHLYIEKIIEYYDTNNNGRYDRNDLIASSLSFSNITFTEISYTNTTSSDGNIIYIMETHTIDNIFALTIYIATNETSLYNNIITPEEMKIDFIITNYSFSNQTTQLALVTQMETQYQHNLEEQSYDENRYTATNERQMNISSQNHTSFFSWSNQVNIDNKNQPVNVTILSETGLTNQYYDKEPASKTEIIFSYPQGLDIIHDPKIGVNLLGSIFPSIITDGKLTMPELFNLITIYIICCALAAILFIGIIYIRKRR
;
A
#
# COMPACT_ATOMS: atom_id res chain seq x y z
N ASN A 1 70.71 -18.09 4.13
CA ASN A 1 70.77 -17.55 5.51
C ASN A 1 69.38 -17.16 5.96
N ASN A 2 68.82 -17.97 6.86
CA ASN A 2 67.80 -17.71 7.87
C ASN A 2 66.70 -16.68 7.58
N GLN A 3 65.45 -17.14 7.60
CA GLN A 3 64.51 -16.74 8.67
C GLN A 3 63.29 -17.68 8.76
N GLN A 4 62.84 -17.84 10.00
CA GLN A 4 61.89 -18.80 10.56
C GLN A 4 60.41 -18.57 10.16
N PRO A 5 59.54 -19.58 10.38
CA PRO A 5 58.09 -19.47 10.18
C PRO A 5 57.39 -18.73 11.34
N GLY A 6 56.42 -17.88 10.98
CA GLY A 6 55.51 -17.21 11.92
C GLY A 6 54.28 -18.06 12.27
N PRO A 7 53.64 -17.81 13.43
CA PRO A 7 52.64 -18.70 14.01
C PRO A 7 51.22 -18.50 13.45
N ASN A 8 50.51 -19.63 13.38
CA ASN A 8 49.06 -19.73 13.19
C ASN A 8 48.29 -18.82 14.18
N GLN A 9 47.43 -17.96 13.65
CA GLN A 9 46.36 -17.32 14.41
C GLN A 9 45.03 -18.01 14.07
N ASN A 10 44.46 -18.65 15.10
CA ASN A 10 43.06 -18.96 15.21
C ASN A 10 42.24 -17.66 15.29
N GLY A 11 41.18 -17.56 14.48
CA GLY A 11 39.99 -16.75 14.73
C GLY A 11 38.82 -17.43 14.01
N SER A 12 37.95 -18.17 14.68
CA SER A 12 36.74 -17.69 15.38
C SER A 12 35.91 -16.73 14.53
N ASP A 13 34.86 -17.25 13.88
CA ASP A 13 33.47 -16.88 14.17
C ASP A 13 32.53 -17.40 13.08
N ASN A 14 32.05 -18.63 13.28
CA ASN A 14 30.90 -19.17 12.56
C ASN A 14 29.66 -18.91 13.42
N ARG A 15 29.05 -17.73 13.28
CA ARG A 15 27.75 -17.43 13.92
C ARG A 15 26.62 -17.82 12.97
N ASN A 16 25.94 -18.89 13.37
CA ASN A 16 24.62 -19.30 12.91
C ASN A 16 23.65 -18.11 12.87
N GLN A 17 23.28 -17.65 11.67
CA GLN A 17 22.02 -16.94 11.43
C GLN A 17 20.95 -17.98 11.08
N THR A 18 20.27 -18.47 12.12
CA THR A 18 19.06 -19.31 11.99
C THR A 18 17.94 -18.72 12.84
N GLY A 19 17.66 -17.42 12.64
CA GLY A 19 16.64 -16.67 13.38
C GLY A 19 15.33 -16.39 12.64
N ASP A 20 15.34 -16.25 11.31
CA ASP A 20 14.24 -15.55 10.60
C ASP A 20 13.12 -16.42 10.03
N SER A 21 13.10 -17.74 10.27
CA SER A 21 12.19 -18.63 9.51
C SER A 21 10.81 -18.90 10.13
N ASN A 22 10.52 -18.39 11.34
CA ASN A 22 9.26 -18.73 12.03
C ASN A 22 8.13 -17.71 11.85
N GLN A 23 8.42 -16.41 11.79
CA GLN A 23 7.37 -15.38 11.61
C GLN A 23 6.78 -15.40 10.19
N SER A 24 7.62 -15.50 9.16
CA SER A 24 7.17 -15.61 7.76
C SER A 24 6.32 -16.86 7.51
N LYS A 25 6.60 -17.97 8.20
CA LYS A 25 5.78 -19.19 8.13
C LYS A 25 4.40 -18.99 8.75
N GLN A 26 4.30 -18.28 9.88
CA GLN A 26 3.04 -18.09 10.59
C GLN A 26 2.04 -17.25 9.77
N TRP A 27 2.52 -16.21 9.07
CA TRP A 27 1.68 -15.42 8.16
C TRP A 27 1.17 -16.24 6.98
N ARG A 28 2.04 -17.02 6.31
CA ARG A 28 1.62 -17.91 5.20
C ARG A 28 0.51 -18.90 5.56
N TYR A 29 0.36 -19.28 6.84
CA TYR A 29 -0.74 -20.14 7.28
C TYR A 29 -2.09 -19.43 7.39
N GLN A 30 -2.12 -18.12 7.65
CA GLN A 30 -3.38 -17.36 7.79
C GLN A 30 -4.10 -17.18 6.44
N TYR A 31 -3.34 -17.16 5.33
CA TYR A 31 -3.87 -16.89 3.99
C TYR A 31 -4.25 -18.17 3.21
N ARG A 32 -3.82 -19.35 3.68
CA ARG A 32 -3.95 -20.62 2.94
C ARG A 32 -5.39 -21.14 2.75
N ASN A 33 -6.36 -20.58 3.46
CA ASN A 33 -7.78 -20.98 3.39
C ASN A 33 -8.71 -19.87 2.91
N GLN A 34 -8.15 -18.77 2.40
CA GLN A 34 -8.92 -17.65 1.92
C GLN A 34 -9.38 -17.92 0.49
N LYS A 35 -10.69 -17.87 0.26
CA LYS A 35 -11.28 -17.93 -1.08
C LYS A 35 -11.95 -16.60 -1.33
N GLY A 36 -11.34 -15.79 -2.18
CA GLY A 36 -11.95 -14.59 -2.74
C GLY A 36 -12.76 -14.93 -3.99
N THR A 37 -13.85 -14.19 -4.22
CA THR A 37 -14.50 -14.13 -5.53
C THR A 37 -14.38 -12.72 -6.07
N MET A 38 -14.02 -12.61 -7.34
CA MET A 38 -13.90 -11.33 -8.03
C MET A 38 -14.96 -11.23 -9.12
N ASN A 39 -15.71 -10.13 -9.13
CA ASN A 39 -16.58 -9.74 -10.22
C ASN A 39 -16.03 -8.46 -10.84
N MET A 40 -15.79 -8.49 -12.15
CA MET A 40 -15.26 -7.36 -12.89
C MET A 40 -16.24 -6.94 -13.99
N THR A 41 -16.61 -5.67 -14.00
CA THR A 41 -17.38 -5.03 -15.07
C THR A 41 -16.45 -4.10 -15.83
N CYS A 42 -16.25 -4.42 -17.11
CA CYS A 42 -15.32 -3.73 -18.00
C CYS A 42 -16.08 -2.89 -19.03
N GLU A 43 -15.77 -1.61 -19.10
CA GLU A 43 -16.21 -0.69 -20.15
C GLU A 43 -14.95 -0.08 -20.82
N SER A 44 -15.11 0.68 -21.90
CA SER A 44 -13.97 1.23 -22.65
C SER A 44 -13.19 2.29 -21.86
N ASN A 45 -13.84 3.00 -20.95
CA ASN A 45 -13.30 4.13 -20.18
C ASN A 45 -13.39 3.92 -18.67
N ARG A 46 -14.00 2.81 -18.22
CA ARG A 46 -14.28 2.56 -16.82
C ARG A 46 -14.20 1.07 -16.51
N THR A 47 -13.59 0.75 -15.38
CA THR A 47 -13.63 -0.59 -14.80
C THR A 47 -14.17 -0.52 -13.38
N ARG A 48 -15.00 -1.49 -13.03
CA ARG A 48 -15.42 -1.75 -11.65
C ARG A 48 -15.02 -3.16 -11.27
N ILE A 49 -14.22 -3.31 -10.23
CA ILE A 49 -13.83 -4.60 -9.66
C ILE A 49 -14.43 -4.69 -8.27
N ARG A 50 -15.24 -5.72 -8.04
CA ARG A 50 -15.78 -6.07 -6.74
C ARG A 50 -15.14 -7.35 -6.25
N LEU A 51 -14.41 -7.26 -5.15
CA LEU A 51 -13.76 -8.38 -4.51
C LEU A 51 -14.55 -8.71 -3.24
N GLN A 52 -14.98 -9.96 -3.15
CA GLN A 52 -15.62 -10.50 -1.96
C GLN A 52 -14.69 -11.51 -1.35
N TYR A 53 -14.44 -11.32 -0.07
CA TYR A 53 -13.45 -12.07 0.67
C TYR A 53 -14.13 -12.65 1.91
N ARG A 54 -13.92 -13.95 2.15
CA ARG A 54 -14.47 -14.62 3.33
C ARG A 54 -13.35 -15.11 4.22
N GLN A 55 -13.27 -14.54 5.42
CA GLN A 55 -12.40 -15.00 6.49
C GLN A 55 -13.26 -15.46 7.66
N ASN A 56 -13.16 -16.74 8.00
CA ASN A 56 -13.99 -17.35 9.03
C ASN A 56 -15.51 -17.21 8.71
N ASN A 57 -16.23 -16.47 9.56
CA ASN A 57 -17.67 -16.20 9.46
C ASN A 57 -17.99 -14.77 8.99
N THR A 58 -16.98 -13.94 8.73
CA THR A 58 -17.17 -12.62 8.13
C THR A 58 -16.89 -12.71 6.65
N GLU A 59 -17.81 -12.16 5.87
CA GLU A 59 -17.57 -11.84 4.47
C GLU A 59 -17.41 -10.33 4.40
N GLU A 60 -16.39 -9.89 3.69
CA GLU A 60 -16.07 -8.49 3.47
C GLU A 60 -16.07 -8.26 1.97
N THR A 61 -16.56 -7.11 1.55
CA THR A 61 -16.56 -6.71 0.15
C THR A 61 -15.83 -5.39 0.05
N PHE A 62 -14.91 -5.29 -0.90
CA PHE A 62 -14.33 -4.03 -1.30
C PHE A 62 -14.45 -3.88 -2.80
N GLU A 63 -14.50 -2.63 -3.22
CA GLU A 63 -14.71 -2.24 -4.59
C GLU A 63 -13.62 -1.29 -5.02
N PHE A 64 -12.94 -1.65 -6.10
CA PHE A 64 -12.08 -0.76 -6.84
C PHE A 64 -12.82 -0.26 -8.07
N MET A 65 -12.76 1.04 -8.32
CA MET A 65 -13.18 1.61 -9.59
C MET A 65 -12.02 2.37 -10.23
N PHE A 66 -11.86 2.19 -11.52
CA PHE A 66 -10.92 2.92 -12.34
C PHE A 66 -11.69 3.64 -13.45
N ASN A 67 -11.41 4.92 -13.68
CA ASN A 67 -12.07 5.74 -14.71
C ASN A 67 -11.04 6.66 -15.39
N ILE A 68 -11.16 6.84 -16.71
CA ILE A 68 -10.32 7.74 -17.52
C ILE A 68 -11.10 8.85 -18.26
N ASP A 69 -12.40 9.03 -18.01
CA ASP A 69 -13.26 9.98 -18.74
C ASP A 69 -12.78 11.44 -18.75
N ASN A 70 -12.28 11.92 -17.61
CA ASN A 70 -11.81 13.29 -17.46
C ASN A 70 -10.36 13.29 -17.01
N ILE A 71 -10.12 12.67 -15.85
CA ILE A 71 -8.83 12.55 -15.20
C ILE A 71 -8.74 11.10 -14.71
N PRO A 72 -7.60 10.40 -14.88
CA PRO A 72 -7.45 9.06 -14.36
C PRO A 72 -7.73 9.05 -12.86
N THR A 73 -8.76 8.31 -12.48
CA THR A 73 -9.29 8.28 -11.12
C THR A 73 -9.39 6.85 -10.65
N LEU A 74 -8.75 6.55 -9.53
CA LEU A 74 -8.89 5.30 -8.80
C LEU A 74 -9.75 5.56 -7.57
N THR A 75 -10.74 4.71 -7.33
CA THR A 75 -11.59 4.78 -6.14
C THR A 75 -11.54 3.46 -5.42
N LEU A 76 -11.31 3.50 -4.12
CA LEU A 76 -11.45 2.36 -3.23
C LEU A 76 -12.62 2.61 -2.29
N SER A 77 -13.53 1.65 -2.20
CA SER A 77 -14.67 1.69 -1.28
C SER A 77 -14.85 0.35 -0.58
N PHE A 78 -14.98 0.40 0.75
CA PHE A 78 -15.34 -0.78 1.53
C PHE A 78 -16.88 -0.87 1.64
N ILE A 79 -17.45 -2.03 1.27
CA ILE A 79 -18.89 -2.30 1.23
C ILE A 79 -19.23 -3.27 2.37
N PRO A 80 -19.93 -2.83 3.44
CA PRO A 80 -20.27 -3.71 4.54
C PRO A 80 -21.37 -4.69 4.13
N ASN A 81 -21.28 -5.93 4.62
CA ASN A 81 -22.34 -6.93 4.47
C ASN A 81 -23.49 -6.78 5.48
N LEU A 82 -23.34 -5.91 6.48
CA LEU A 82 -24.35 -5.65 7.51
C LEU A 82 -25.26 -4.49 7.10
N THR A 83 -26.55 -4.58 7.42
CA THR A 83 -27.58 -3.55 7.17
C THR A 83 -27.40 -2.27 8.00
N THR A 84 -26.30 -2.15 8.74
CA THR A 84 -25.99 -0.97 9.54
C THR A 84 -25.14 -0.01 8.71
N THR A 85 -25.51 1.27 8.75
CA THR A 85 -24.79 2.40 8.15
C THR A 85 -23.48 2.66 8.90
N VAL A 86 -22.54 1.71 8.86
CA VAL A 86 -21.20 1.92 9.39
C VAL A 86 -20.46 2.80 8.40
N ASN A 87 -19.81 3.85 8.91
CA ASN A 87 -18.97 4.74 8.12
C ASN A 87 -17.69 4.00 7.72
N GLN A 88 -17.57 3.62 6.45
CA GLN A 88 -16.51 2.73 5.94
C GLN A 88 -15.52 3.48 5.06
N PRO A 89 -14.20 3.23 5.21
CA PRO A 89 -13.18 4.04 4.57
C PRO A 89 -13.35 3.96 3.05
N HIS A 90 -13.38 5.14 2.44
CA HIS A 90 -13.34 5.31 0.99
C HIS A 90 -12.46 6.49 0.67
N PHE A 91 -11.78 6.42 -0.46
CA PHE A 91 -11.01 7.54 -0.99
C PHE A 91 -10.97 7.51 -2.52
N HIS A 92 -10.75 8.68 -3.09
CA HIS A 92 -10.44 8.86 -4.50
C HIS A 92 -8.98 9.25 -4.63
N LEU A 93 -8.28 8.63 -5.57
CA LEU A 93 -6.93 9.00 -5.99
C LEU A 93 -7.02 9.50 -7.43
N TYR A 94 -6.78 10.79 -7.61
CA TYR A 94 -6.71 11.46 -8.90
C TYR A 94 -5.25 11.55 -9.33
N ILE A 95 -4.98 11.19 -10.57
CA ILE A 95 -3.66 11.34 -11.18
C ILE A 95 -3.74 12.58 -12.07
N GLU A 96 -3.20 13.71 -11.62
CA GLU A 96 -3.58 15.02 -12.14
C GLU A 96 -2.75 15.47 -13.33
N LYS A 97 -1.42 15.44 -13.18
CA LYS A 97 -0.51 16.03 -14.15
C LYS A 97 0.93 15.60 -13.94
N ILE A 98 1.73 15.78 -14.98
CA ILE A 98 3.19 15.79 -14.90
C ILE A 98 3.66 17.25 -14.96
N ILE A 99 4.62 17.62 -14.12
CA ILE A 99 5.27 18.93 -14.10
C ILE A 99 6.76 18.72 -14.37
N GLU A 100 7.30 19.44 -15.34
CA GLU A 100 8.75 19.64 -15.46
C GLU A 100 9.12 20.88 -14.65
N TYR A 101 10.09 20.77 -13.74
CA TYR A 101 10.48 21.87 -12.87
C TYR A 101 11.99 22.01 -12.72
N TYR A 102 12.43 23.23 -12.40
CA TYR A 102 13.78 23.52 -11.96
C TYR A 102 13.84 23.38 -10.44
N ASP A 103 14.61 22.42 -9.95
CA ASP A 103 14.89 22.25 -8.54
C ASP A 103 15.84 23.37 -8.07
N THR A 104 15.27 24.41 -7.46
CA THR A 104 16.00 25.64 -7.14
C THR A 104 16.90 25.50 -5.91
N ASN A 105 16.62 24.52 -5.05
CA ASN A 105 17.35 24.30 -3.80
C ASN A 105 18.15 22.99 -3.78
N ASN A 106 18.14 22.23 -4.89
CA ASN A 106 18.82 20.94 -5.09
C ASN A 106 18.43 19.88 -4.05
N ASN A 107 17.18 19.85 -3.59
CA ASN A 107 16.72 18.85 -2.63
C ASN A 107 16.12 17.60 -3.30
N GLY A 108 16.05 17.57 -4.65
CA GLY A 108 15.56 16.45 -5.44
C GLY A 108 14.06 16.24 -5.37
N ARG A 109 13.28 17.20 -4.85
CA ARG A 109 11.81 17.14 -4.81
C ARG A 109 11.20 18.44 -5.33
N TYR A 110 9.95 18.37 -5.78
CA TYR A 110 9.20 19.55 -6.15
C TYR A 110 8.72 20.28 -4.90
N ASP A 111 9.13 21.54 -4.75
CA ASP A 111 8.59 22.47 -3.76
C ASP A 111 7.74 23.55 -4.44
N ARG A 112 6.79 24.14 -3.71
CA ARG A 112 5.92 25.23 -4.23
C ARG A 112 6.68 26.46 -4.77
N ASN A 113 7.95 26.63 -4.39
CA ASN A 113 8.79 27.74 -4.82
C ASN A 113 9.62 27.44 -6.07
N ASP A 114 9.62 26.19 -6.54
CA ASP A 114 10.36 25.82 -7.74
C ASP A 114 9.71 26.38 -9.01
N LEU A 115 10.54 26.65 -10.01
CA LEU A 115 10.08 27.19 -11.28
C LEU A 115 9.59 26.06 -12.16
N ILE A 116 8.33 26.15 -12.60
CA ILE A 116 7.76 25.22 -13.57
C ILE A 116 8.30 25.56 -14.97
N ALA A 117 8.95 24.60 -15.61
CA ALA A 117 9.43 24.71 -16.98
C ALA A 117 8.33 24.37 -17.99
N SER A 118 7.59 23.29 -17.73
CA SER A 118 6.45 22.86 -18.52
C SER A 118 5.51 21.98 -17.68
N SER A 119 4.28 21.73 -18.17
CA SER A 119 3.31 20.88 -17.47
C SER A 119 2.36 20.21 -18.45
N LEU A 120 1.98 18.98 -18.14
CA LEU A 120 1.08 18.15 -18.91
C LEU A 120 -0.11 17.73 -18.02
N SER A 121 -1.27 18.36 -18.23
CA SER A 121 -2.48 18.11 -17.43
C SER A 121 -3.30 16.97 -18.01
N PHE A 122 -3.56 15.92 -17.24
CA PHE A 122 -4.31 14.75 -17.73
C PHE A 122 -5.79 15.04 -17.95
N SER A 123 -6.34 16.09 -17.32
CA SER A 123 -7.69 16.60 -17.61
C SER A 123 -7.90 17.10 -19.05
N ASN A 124 -6.81 17.39 -19.77
CA ASN A 124 -6.83 17.93 -21.13
C ASN A 124 -6.30 16.94 -22.17
N ILE A 125 -6.08 15.68 -21.78
CA ILE A 125 -5.47 14.65 -22.62
C ILE A 125 -6.43 13.48 -22.75
N THR A 126 -6.48 12.93 -23.96
CA THR A 126 -7.27 11.74 -24.22
C THR A 126 -6.43 10.49 -23.96
N PHE A 127 -7.01 9.55 -23.22
CA PHE A 127 -6.50 8.21 -23.02
C PHE A 127 -7.09 7.25 -24.05
N THR A 128 -6.35 6.20 -24.38
CA THR A 128 -6.86 5.06 -25.13
C THR A 128 -7.87 4.27 -24.31
N GLU A 129 -8.73 3.51 -24.98
CA GLU A 129 -9.65 2.60 -24.28
C GLU A 129 -8.86 1.63 -23.38
N ILE A 130 -9.44 1.31 -22.23
CA ILE A 130 -8.85 0.36 -21.29
C ILE A 130 -8.82 -1.01 -21.96
N SER A 131 -7.63 -1.55 -22.13
CA SER A 131 -7.42 -2.92 -22.57
C SER A 131 -7.32 -3.86 -21.37
N TYR A 132 -7.78 -5.10 -21.57
CA TYR A 132 -7.86 -6.11 -20.53
C TYR A 132 -7.15 -7.37 -20.98
N THR A 133 -6.18 -7.82 -20.20
CA THR A 133 -5.49 -9.09 -20.43
C THR A 133 -5.37 -9.86 -19.11
N ASN A 134 -4.89 -11.09 -19.18
CA ASN A 134 -4.48 -11.82 -18.00
C ASN A 134 -3.21 -12.60 -18.30
N THR A 135 -2.49 -12.93 -17.25
CA THR A 135 -1.32 -13.79 -17.32
C THR A 135 -1.32 -14.77 -16.14
N THR A 136 -0.51 -15.81 -16.24
CA THR A 136 -0.28 -16.74 -15.14
C THR A 136 1.07 -16.43 -14.51
N SER A 137 1.08 -16.20 -13.20
CA SER A 137 2.28 -15.97 -12.40
C SER A 137 3.14 -17.24 -12.30
N SER A 138 4.35 -17.09 -11.75
CA SER A 138 5.28 -18.20 -11.48
C SER A 138 4.73 -19.23 -10.47
N ASP A 139 3.81 -18.82 -9.60
CA ASP A 139 3.12 -19.67 -8.63
C ASP A 139 1.80 -20.28 -9.16
N GLY A 140 1.47 -20.04 -10.44
CA GLY A 140 0.32 -20.65 -11.12
C GLY A 140 -1.01 -19.93 -10.90
N ASN A 141 -1.01 -18.78 -10.22
CA ASN A 141 -2.19 -17.94 -10.05
C ASN A 141 -2.43 -17.04 -11.27
N ILE A 142 -3.66 -16.60 -11.45
CA ILE A 142 -4.04 -15.66 -12.53
C ILE A 142 -3.88 -14.23 -12.02
N ILE A 143 -3.19 -13.41 -12.81
CA ILE A 143 -3.12 -11.97 -12.64
C ILE A 143 -3.95 -11.33 -13.74
N TYR A 144 -4.90 -10.49 -13.37
CA TYR A 144 -5.68 -9.66 -14.28
C TYR A 144 -4.96 -8.34 -14.48
N ILE A 145 -4.80 -7.93 -15.74
CA ILE A 145 -4.05 -6.75 -16.14
C ILE A 145 -5.00 -5.81 -16.88
N MET A 146 -5.01 -4.54 -16.46
CA MET A 146 -5.71 -3.46 -17.15
C MET A 146 -4.72 -2.39 -17.57
N GLU A 147 -4.78 -1.97 -18.82
CA GLU A 147 -3.81 -1.05 -19.39
C GLU A 147 -4.52 0.07 -20.16
N THR A 148 -4.03 1.29 -19.99
CA THR A 148 -4.42 2.47 -20.79
C THR A 148 -3.25 3.44 -20.86
N HIS A 149 -3.22 4.26 -21.89
CA HIS A 149 -2.15 5.24 -22.10
C HIS A 149 -2.70 6.48 -22.82
N THR A 150 -2.01 7.60 -22.67
CA THR A 150 -2.28 8.79 -23.45
C THR A 150 -2.03 8.51 -24.94
N ILE A 151 -2.79 9.16 -25.85
CA ILE A 151 -2.65 8.90 -27.31
C ILE A 151 -1.22 9.16 -27.82
N ASP A 152 -0.50 10.09 -27.20
CA ASP A 152 0.90 10.41 -27.50
C ASP A 152 1.91 9.44 -26.85
N ASN A 153 1.44 8.45 -26.08
CA ASN A 153 2.22 7.46 -25.33
C ASN A 153 3.19 8.05 -24.30
N ILE A 154 2.99 9.31 -23.87
CA ILE A 154 3.85 9.93 -22.85
C ILE A 154 3.58 9.33 -21.47
N PHE A 155 2.32 8.98 -21.17
CA PHE A 155 1.94 8.43 -19.87
C PHE A 155 1.07 7.19 -20.04
N ALA A 156 1.34 6.15 -19.25
CA ALA A 156 0.55 4.94 -19.21
C ALA A 156 0.29 4.48 -17.76
N LEU A 157 -0.82 3.77 -17.62
CA LEU A 157 -1.23 3.11 -16.39
C LEU A 157 -1.38 1.62 -16.66
N THR A 158 -0.68 0.81 -15.87
CA THR A 158 -0.87 -0.64 -15.86
C THR A 158 -1.32 -1.08 -14.47
N ILE A 159 -2.46 -1.73 -14.38
CA ILE A 159 -3.06 -2.13 -13.11
C ILE A 159 -3.10 -3.65 -13.03
N TYR A 160 -2.64 -4.19 -11.91
CA TYR A 160 -2.60 -5.63 -11.64
C TYR A 160 -3.48 -5.97 -10.44
N ILE A 161 -4.28 -7.01 -10.61
CA ILE A 161 -5.16 -7.55 -9.57
C ILE A 161 -5.04 -9.07 -9.56
N ALA A 162 -5.01 -9.65 -8.38
CA ALA A 162 -5.04 -11.09 -8.19
C ALA A 162 -6.17 -11.50 -7.23
N THR A 163 -6.71 -12.70 -7.39
CA THR A 163 -7.74 -13.24 -6.48
C THR A 163 -7.16 -14.08 -5.36
N ASN A 164 -5.87 -14.39 -5.44
CA ASN A 164 -5.08 -15.10 -4.44
C ASN A 164 -3.77 -14.32 -4.22
N GLU A 165 -3.07 -14.60 -3.11
CA GLU A 165 -1.68 -14.17 -2.94
C GLU A 165 -0.84 -14.68 -4.11
N THR A 166 -0.32 -13.74 -4.90
CA THR A 166 0.26 -14.02 -6.20
C THR A 166 1.59 -13.27 -6.37
N SER A 167 2.62 -14.00 -6.76
CA SER A 167 3.93 -13.45 -7.06
C SER A 167 3.89 -12.63 -8.35
N LEU A 168 4.27 -11.34 -8.27
CA LEU A 168 4.45 -10.47 -9.42
C LEU A 168 5.85 -9.82 -9.34
N TYR A 169 6.75 -10.26 -10.23
CA TYR A 169 8.16 -9.88 -10.21
C TYR A 169 8.81 -10.19 -8.84
N ASN A 170 9.29 -9.16 -8.15
CA ASN A 170 9.92 -9.26 -6.82
C ASN A 170 8.94 -8.95 -5.67
N ASN A 171 7.67 -8.70 -5.99
CA ASN A 171 6.63 -8.35 -5.03
C ASN A 171 5.55 -9.44 -5.00
N ILE A 172 4.73 -9.40 -3.96
CA ILE A 172 3.51 -10.20 -3.86
C ILE A 172 2.32 -9.25 -3.96
N ILE A 173 1.32 -9.64 -4.75
CA ILE A 173 0.02 -8.99 -4.78
C ILE A 173 -0.96 -9.87 -4.02
N THR A 174 -1.64 -9.27 -3.05
CA THR A 174 -2.69 -9.90 -2.26
C THR A 174 -4.07 -9.60 -2.85
N PRO A 175 -5.10 -10.41 -2.53
CA PRO A 175 -6.46 -10.14 -2.98
C PRO A 175 -7.01 -8.80 -2.49
N GLU A 176 -6.48 -8.27 -1.39
CA GLU A 176 -6.92 -7.05 -0.72
C GLU A 176 -6.38 -5.76 -1.35
N GLU A 177 -5.58 -5.87 -2.40
CA GLU A 177 -4.89 -4.74 -3.00
C GLU A 177 -4.89 -4.77 -4.52
N MET A 178 -4.57 -3.61 -5.07
CA MET A 178 -4.38 -3.36 -6.47
C MET A 178 -3.03 -2.69 -6.62
N LYS A 179 -2.15 -3.28 -7.43
CA LYS A 179 -0.88 -2.66 -7.82
C LYS A 179 -1.09 -1.86 -9.08
N ILE A 180 -0.50 -0.68 -9.16
CA ILE A 180 -0.56 0.23 -10.29
C ILE A 180 0.88 0.54 -10.71
N ASP A 181 1.18 0.55 -12.00
CA ASP A 181 2.40 1.13 -12.55
C ASP A 181 2.06 2.46 -13.21
N PHE A 182 2.73 3.52 -12.76
CA PHE A 182 2.83 4.80 -13.42
C PHE A 182 4.03 4.74 -14.35
N ILE A 183 3.77 4.84 -15.66
CA ILE A 183 4.79 4.75 -16.70
C ILE A 183 4.86 6.09 -17.42
N ILE A 184 6.01 6.75 -17.38
CA ILE A 184 6.29 7.96 -18.17
C ILE A 184 7.37 7.59 -19.20
N THR A 185 7.06 7.77 -20.48
CA THR A 185 7.94 7.39 -21.57
C THR A 185 8.17 8.56 -22.52
N ASN A 186 9.44 8.79 -22.88
CA ASN A 186 9.88 9.80 -23.85
C ASN A 186 9.31 11.21 -23.58
N TYR A 187 9.24 11.64 -22.31
CA TYR A 187 8.84 13.01 -21.98
C TYR A 187 9.81 14.02 -22.62
N SER A 188 9.29 14.99 -23.37
CA SER A 188 10.11 15.98 -24.07
C SER A 188 10.53 17.11 -23.14
N PHE A 189 11.62 16.90 -22.39
CA PHE A 189 12.22 17.92 -21.54
C PHE A 189 12.57 19.20 -22.30
N SER A 190 12.25 20.35 -21.70
CA SER A 190 12.65 21.65 -22.23
C SER A 190 14.11 22.00 -21.89
N ASN A 191 14.67 21.37 -20.85
CA ASN A 191 16.05 21.58 -20.40
C ASN A 191 16.68 20.28 -19.85
N GLN A 192 18.01 20.17 -19.85
CA GLN A 192 18.76 19.02 -19.31
C GLN A 192 18.94 19.07 -17.79
N THR A 193 18.60 20.19 -17.14
CA THR A 193 18.77 20.37 -15.69
C THR A 193 17.46 20.31 -14.90
N THR A 194 16.33 20.12 -15.57
CA THR A 194 15.00 20.02 -14.95
C THR A 194 14.73 18.62 -14.44
N GLN A 195 13.71 18.45 -13.62
CA GLN A 195 13.22 17.16 -13.12
C GLN A 195 11.73 17.01 -13.44
N LEU A 196 11.19 15.80 -13.29
CA LEU A 196 9.75 15.56 -13.41
C LEU A 196 9.12 15.37 -12.05
N ALA A 197 7.91 15.87 -11.89
CA ALA A 197 7.03 15.59 -10.77
C ALA A 197 5.70 15.05 -11.29
N LEU A 198 5.27 13.88 -10.80
CA LEU A 198 3.92 13.39 -11.00
C LEU A 198 3.06 13.80 -9.81
N VAL A 199 2.05 14.62 -10.09
CA VAL A 199 1.11 15.11 -9.08
C VAL A 199 -0.09 14.18 -9.01
N THR A 200 -0.30 13.61 -7.83
CA THR A 200 -1.53 12.89 -7.49
C THR A 200 -2.25 13.59 -6.36
N GLN A 201 -3.57 13.45 -6.29
CA GLN A 201 -4.38 14.03 -5.22
C GLN A 201 -5.26 12.93 -4.64
N MET A 202 -5.17 12.74 -3.33
CA MET A 202 -6.08 11.90 -2.57
C MET A 202 -7.19 12.76 -1.96
N GLU A 203 -8.44 12.33 -2.12
CA GLU A 203 -9.61 12.94 -1.49
C GLU A 203 -10.32 11.91 -0.60
N THR A 204 -10.55 12.26 0.66
CA THR A 204 -11.20 11.38 1.62
C THR A 204 -11.84 12.14 2.78
N GLN A 205 -12.95 11.62 3.32
CA GLN A 205 -13.61 12.13 4.52
C GLN A 205 -13.02 11.54 5.83
N TYR A 206 -12.09 10.60 5.72
CA TYR A 206 -11.51 9.89 6.88
C TYR A 206 -10.19 10.52 7.31
N GLN A 207 -9.79 10.22 8.54
CA GLN A 207 -8.46 10.57 9.02
C GLN A 207 -7.42 9.80 8.22
N HIS A 208 -6.33 10.47 7.88
CA HIS A 208 -5.22 9.85 7.20
C HIS A 208 -3.89 10.21 7.85
N ASN A 209 -2.94 9.28 7.79
CA ASN A 209 -1.62 9.43 8.37
C ASN A 209 -0.57 8.79 7.46
N LEU A 210 0.59 9.45 7.35
CA LEU A 210 1.75 8.89 6.68
C LEU A 210 2.47 7.93 7.64
N GLU A 211 2.87 6.78 7.12
CA GLU A 211 3.70 5.79 7.80
C GLU A 211 4.97 5.54 6.97
N GLU A 212 6.09 5.41 7.67
CA GLU A 212 7.40 5.14 7.07
C GLU A 212 7.59 3.67 6.68
N GLN A 213 6.65 2.80 7.06
CA GLN A 213 6.64 1.38 6.66
C GLN A 213 5.26 1.04 6.10
N SER A 214 5.21 0.30 5.00
CA SER A 214 3.94 -0.13 4.40
C SER A 214 3.33 -1.37 5.07
N TYR A 215 2.07 -1.64 4.75
CA TYR A 215 1.39 -2.88 5.10
C TYR A 215 2.19 -4.11 4.63
N ASP A 216 2.73 -4.04 3.42
CA ASP A 216 3.49 -5.14 2.82
C ASP A 216 4.87 -5.32 3.44
N GLU A 217 5.54 -4.23 3.82
CA GLU A 217 6.80 -4.33 4.56
C GLU A 217 6.63 -5.02 5.91
N ASN A 218 5.54 -4.70 6.62
CA ASN A 218 5.19 -5.37 7.88
C ASN A 218 4.91 -6.88 7.69
N ARG A 219 4.58 -7.30 6.47
CA ARG A 219 4.34 -8.71 6.09
C ARG A 219 5.52 -9.35 5.37
N TYR A 220 6.61 -8.61 5.15
CA TYR A 220 7.76 -9.04 4.37
C TYR A 220 7.42 -9.42 2.91
N THR A 221 6.40 -8.78 2.33
CA THR A 221 5.95 -8.96 0.94
C THR A 221 6.45 -7.86 0.00
N ALA A 222 6.98 -6.76 0.56
CA ALA A 222 7.68 -5.69 -0.14
C ALA A 222 8.79 -5.10 0.76
N THR A 223 9.60 -4.19 0.20
CA THR A 223 10.68 -3.48 0.91
C THR A 223 10.84 -2.06 0.41
N ASN A 224 11.22 -1.15 1.30
CA ASN A 224 11.48 0.26 1.02
C ASN A 224 10.27 1.00 0.45
N GLU A 225 9.12 0.83 1.09
CA GLU A 225 7.89 1.50 0.73
C GLU A 225 7.53 2.58 1.77
N ARG A 226 6.58 3.44 1.42
CA ARG A 226 5.87 4.32 2.34
C ARG A 226 4.39 4.19 2.10
N GLN A 227 3.59 4.58 3.08
CA GLN A 227 2.15 4.40 3.01
C GLN A 227 1.40 5.55 3.64
N MET A 228 0.32 5.95 2.98
CA MET A 228 -0.72 6.76 3.58
C MET A 228 -1.87 5.85 3.99
N ASN A 229 -2.14 5.78 5.29
CA ASN A 229 -3.28 5.08 5.85
C ASN A 229 -4.49 6.00 5.86
N ILE A 230 -5.66 5.45 5.54
CA ILE A 230 -6.96 6.10 5.54
C ILE A 230 -7.86 5.28 6.47
N SER A 231 -8.09 5.79 7.67
CA SER A 231 -8.65 4.99 8.77
C SER A 231 -10.07 5.42 9.16
N SER A 232 -10.93 4.42 9.29
CA SER A 232 -12.23 4.49 9.98
C SER A 232 -12.13 3.81 11.35
N GLN A 233 -13.25 3.70 12.09
CA GLN A 233 -13.26 3.01 13.40
C GLN A 233 -12.80 1.55 13.33
N ASN A 234 -13.12 0.83 12.24
CA ASN A 234 -12.93 -0.63 12.18
C ASN A 234 -12.09 -1.11 11.01
N HIS A 235 -11.78 -0.24 10.05
CA HIS A 235 -11.05 -0.59 8.84
C HIS A 235 -10.08 0.51 8.47
N THR A 236 -8.95 0.10 7.91
CA THR A 236 -7.94 0.99 7.35
C THR A 236 -7.74 0.62 5.89
N SER A 237 -7.95 1.58 5.01
CA SER A 237 -7.51 1.50 3.62
C SER A 237 -6.14 2.17 3.50
N PHE A 238 -5.43 1.91 2.42
CA PHE A 238 -4.13 2.52 2.20
C PHE A 238 -3.86 2.88 0.74
N PHE A 239 -2.96 3.84 0.58
CA PHE A 239 -2.23 4.11 -0.65
C PHE A 239 -0.74 4.06 -0.32
N SER A 240 -0.01 3.11 -0.89
CA SER A 240 1.43 2.93 -0.67
C SER A 240 2.21 3.07 -1.96
N TRP A 241 3.51 3.32 -1.84
CA TRP A 241 4.41 3.47 -2.97
C TRP A 241 5.83 3.07 -2.59
N SER A 242 6.60 2.64 -3.58
CA SER A 242 8.03 2.39 -3.43
C SER A 242 8.79 3.71 -3.29
N ASN A 243 9.78 3.75 -2.40
CA ASN A 243 10.74 4.86 -2.35
C ASN A 243 11.80 4.75 -3.47
N GLN A 244 11.61 3.82 -4.41
CA GLN A 244 12.46 3.62 -5.59
C GLN A 244 11.61 3.61 -6.86
N VAL A 245 12.19 4.15 -7.92
CA VAL A 245 11.63 4.17 -9.27
C VAL A 245 12.62 3.52 -10.22
N ASN A 246 12.14 2.79 -11.21
CA ASN A 246 12.99 2.31 -12.29
C ASN A 246 13.09 3.40 -13.36
N ILE A 247 14.29 3.95 -13.56
CA ILE A 247 14.59 4.92 -14.60
C ILE A 247 15.63 4.31 -15.54
N ASP A 248 15.27 4.14 -16.81
CA ASP A 248 16.13 3.56 -17.84
C ASP A 248 16.78 2.22 -17.40
N ASN A 249 16.00 1.35 -16.76
CA ASN A 249 16.43 0.07 -16.18
C ASN A 249 17.35 0.18 -14.95
N LYS A 250 17.36 1.31 -14.24
CA LYS A 250 18.11 1.51 -13.00
C LYS A 250 17.19 1.99 -11.89
N ASN A 251 17.30 1.36 -10.72
CA ASN A 251 16.59 1.83 -9.53
C ASN A 251 17.22 3.14 -9.03
N GLN A 252 16.39 4.17 -8.87
CA GLN A 252 16.73 5.48 -8.34
C GLN A 252 15.78 5.83 -7.19
N PRO A 253 16.19 6.65 -6.22
CA PRO A 253 15.29 7.12 -5.17
C PRO A 253 14.17 8.01 -5.72
N VAL A 254 12.98 7.86 -5.17
CA VAL A 254 11.85 8.79 -5.36
C VAL A 254 11.76 9.69 -4.15
N ASN A 255 11.77 11.00 -4.37
CA ASN A 255 11.45 11.95 -3.31
C ASN A 255 9.98 12.33 -3.40
N VAL A 256 9.31 12.41 -2.25
CA VAL A 256 7.88 12.69 -2.19
C VAL A 256 7.61 13.94 -1.37
N THR A 257 6.84 14.85 -1.95
CA THR A 257 6.27 16.01 -1.26
C THR A 257 4.81 15.72 -0.96
N ILE A 258 4.38 15.91 0.29
CA ILE A 258 2.99 15.75 0.71
C ILE A 258 2.46 17.11 1.15
N LEU A 259 1.39 17.57 0.52
CA LEU A 259 0.75 18.83 0.83
C LEU A 259 -0.71 18.55 1.17
N SER A 260 -1.06 18.68 2.45
CA SER A 260 -2.43 18.45 2.91
C SER A 260 -3.16 19.78 3.07
N GLU A 261 -4.36 19.86 2.50
CA GLU A 261 -5.28 20.97 2.67
C GLU A 261 -6.51 20.46 3.43
N THR A 262 -6.52 20.71 4.74
CA THR A 262 -7.67 20.43 5.61
C THR A 262 -8.61 21.63 5.55
N GLY A 263 -9.81 21.46 4.97
CA GLY A 263 -10.88 22.45 5.12
C GLY A 263 -11.64 22.90 3.87
N LEU A 264 -11.65 22.14 2.77
CA LEU A 264 -12.52 22.47 1.64
C LEU A 264 -13.98 22.08 1.97
N THR A 265 -14.69 23.02 2.60
CA THR A 265 -16.15 23.05 2.64
C THR A 265 -16.67 23.21 1.21
N ASN A 266 -17.11 22.13 0.57
CA ASN A 266 -17.94 22.31 -0.61
C ASN A 266 -19.29 22.85 -0.17
N GLN A 267 -19.60 24.01 -0.75
CA GLN A 267 -20.74 24.89 -0.58
C GLN A 267 -22.05 24.28 -1.12
N TYR A 268 -22.22 22.96 -1.00
CA TYR A 268 -23.36 22.19 -1.47
C TYR A 268 -23.90 21.36 -0.31
N TYR A 269 -25.16 21.58 0.01
CA TYR A 269 -25.91 20.95 1.10
C TYR A 269 -25.57 19.44 1.27
N ASP A 270 -25.33 19.04 2.52
CA ASP A 270 -25.29 17.66 3.04
C ASP A 270 -24.06 16.77 2.78
N LYS A 271 -22.87 17.32 2.49
CA LYS A 271 -21.62 16.50 2.47
C LYS A 271 -20.66 16.90 3.60
N GLU A 272 -20.29 15.92 4.42
CA GLU A 272 -19.20 16.03 5.41
C GLU A 272 -17.91 16.54 4.72
N PRO A 273 -17.11 17.40 5.38
CA PRO A 273 -15.90 17.97 4.79
C PRO A 273 -14.93 16.86 4.38
N ALA A 274 -14.49 16.90 3.13
CA ALA A 274 -13.43 16.02 2.63
C ALA A 274 -12.08 16.72 2.78
N SER A 275 -11.08 15.96 3.24
CA SER A 275 -9.68 16.36 3.18
C SER A 275 -9.13 16.07 1.78
N LYS A 276 -8.29 16.97 1.28
CA LYS A 276 -7.52 16.78 0.06
C LYS A 276 -6.04 16.80 0.38
N THR A 277 -5.31 15.82 -0.13
CA THR A 277 -3.86 15.70 0.07
C THR A 277 -3.20 15.46 -1.27
N GLU A 278 -2.35 16.40 -1.70
CA GLU A 278 -1.49 16.21 -2.85
C GLU A 278 -0.29 15.36 -2.44
N ILE A 279 -0.01 14.33 -3.23
CA ILE A 279 1.16 13.45 -3.11
C ILE A 279 1.92 13.60 -4.42
N ILE A 280 3.09 14.23 -4.34
CA ILE A 280 3.88 14.63 -5.49
C ILE A 280 5.15 13.79 -5.52
N PHE A 281 5.29 12.96 -6.55
CA PHE A 281 6.44 12.09 -6.75
C PHE A 281 7.44 12.77 -7.67
N SER A 282 8.63 13.04 -7.18
CA SER A 282 9.72 13.64 -7.96
C SER A 282 10.69 12.59 -8.48
N TYR A 283 10.99 12.72 -9.77
CA TYR A 283 11.85 11.80 -10.52
C TYR A 283 13.01 12.57 -11.17
N PRO A 284 14.25 12.03 -11.09
CA PRO A 284 15.32 12.42 -11.99
C PRO A 284 14.92 12.31 -13.47
N GLN A 285 15.67 12.98 -14.36
CA GLN A 285 15.45 12.82 -15.80
C GLN A 285 15.69 11.38 -16.25
N GLY A 286 14.85 10.92 -17.17
CA GLY A 286 14.93 9.59 -17.78
C GLY A 286 14.06 9.52 -19.03
N LEU A 287 14.33 8.55 -19.89
CA LEU A 287 13.49 8.28 -21.04
C LEU A 287 12.32 7.38 -20.65
N ASP A 288 12.56 6.38 -19.81
CA ASP A 288 11.54 5.47 -19.29
C ASP A 288 11.55 5.49 -17.76
N ILE A 289 10.44 5.91 -17.17
CA ILE A 289 10.24 6.02 -15.72
C ILE A 289 9.07 5.12 -15.33
N ILE A 290 9.30 4.11 -14.50
CA ILE A 290 8.28 3.17 -14.02
C ILE A 290 8.26 3.18 -12.50
N HIS A 291 7.14 3.61 -11.92
CA HIS A 291 6.90 3.67 -10.48
C HIS A 291 5.64 2.88 -10.11
N ASP A 292 5.67 2.11 -9.03
CA ASP A 292 4.74 1.01 -8.79
C ASP A 292 3.89 1.14 -7.50
N PRO A 293 3.05 2.17 -7.33
CA PRO A 293 2.21 2.31 -6.15
C PRO A 293 1.14 1.22 -6.02
N LYS A 294 0.55 1.12 -4.83
CA LYS A 294 -0.54 0.20 -4.51
C LYS A 294 -1.66 0.92 -3.78
N ILE A 295 -2.88 0.45 -3.97
CA ILE A 295 -4.02 0.78 -3.12
C ILE A 295 -4.61 -0.49 -2.57
N GLY A 296 -5.07 -0.48 -1.32
CA GLY A 296 -5.63 -1.69 -0.74
C GLY A 296 -6.32 -1.46 0.59
N VAL A 297 -6.79 -2.56 1.16
CA VAL A 297 -7.40 -2.59 2.49
C VAL A 297 -6.54 -3.42 3.42
N ASN A 298 -6.25 -2.87 4.60
CA ASN A 298 -5.68 -3.65 5.68
C ASN A 298 -6.84 -4.36 6.39
N LEU A 299 -7.05 -5.62 6.02
CA LEU A 299 -7.91 -6.51 6.79
C LEU A 299 -7.18 -6.88 8.06
N LEU A 300 -7.34 -6.05 9.10
CA LEU A 300 -6.94 -6.40 10.45
C LEU A 300 -7.73 -7.65 10.82
N GLY A 301 -7.13 -8.81 10.63
CA GLY A 301 -7.70 -10.08 11.07
C GLY A 301 -7.84 -10.06 12.59
N SER A 302 -8.94 -9.53 13.11
CA SER A 302 -9.56 -9.85 14.41
C SER A 302 -8.63 -10.31 15.56
N ILE A 303 -7.58 -9.56 15.90
CA ILE A 303 -6.82 -9.84 17.15
C ILE A 303 -6.63 -8.67 18.11
N PHE A 304 -7.08 -7.47 17.77
CA PHE A 304 -7.31 -6.45 18.79
C PHE A 304 -8.81 -6.23 18.92
N PRO A 305 -9.42 -6.48 20.11
CA PRO A 305 -10.76 -5.99 20.33
C PRO A 305 -10.73 -4.49 20.11
N SER A 306 -11.70 -3.97 19.34
CA SER A 306 -11.99 -2.56 19.05
C SER A 306 -11.99 -1.63 20.29
N ILE A 307 -11.91 -2.23 21.48
CA ILE A 307 -11.67 -1.63 22.78
C ILE A 307 -10.37 -0.78 22.84
N ILE A 308 -9.33 -1.08 22.05
CA ILE A 308 -8.06 -0.30 22.07
C ILE A 308 -8.08 0.89 21.10
N THR A 309 -8.77 0.77 19.96
CA THR A 309 -8.68 1.75 18.86
C THR A 309 -9.54 3.00 19.07
N ASP A 310 -10.59 2.92 19.88
CA ASP A 310 -11.53 4.03 20.12
C ASP A 310 -10.99 5.13 21.07
N GLY A 311 -9.76 5.01 21.58
CA GLY A 311 -9.18 5.97 22.54
C GLY A 311 -9.97 6.09 23.86
N LYS A 312 -10.99 5.25 24.06
CA LYS A 312 -11.85 5.23 25.25
C LYS A 312 -11.24 4.48 26.42
N LEU A 313 -10.19 3.68 26.20
CA LEU A 313 -9.38 3.21 27.30
C LEU A 313 -8.24 4.18 27.54
N THR A 314 -8.34 4.91 28.64
CA THR A 314 -7.19 5.59 29.21
C THR A 314 -6.11 4.54 29.54
N MET A 315 -4.82 4.91 29.48
CA MET A 315 -3.70 4.01 29.85
C MET A 315 -3.96 3.16 31.12
N PRO A 316 -4.59 3.69 32.20
CA PRO A 316 -5.00 2.90 33.37
C PRO A 316 -5.90 1.68 33.07
N GLU A 317 -6.84 1.79 32.14
CA GLU A 317 -7.78 0.70 31.85
C GLU A 317 -7.12 -0.40 31.01
N LEU A 318 -6.14 -0.05 30.18
CA LEU A 318 -5.30 -1.00 29.46
C LEU A 318 -4.41 -1.80 30.43
N PHE A 319 -3.85 -1.13 31.45
CA PHE A 319 -3.15 -1.81 32.55
C PHE A 319 -4.08 -2.76 33.33
N ASN A 320 -5.34 -2.39 33.56
CA ASN A 320 -6.30 -3.27 34.23
C ASN A 320 -6.59 -4.54 33.41
N LEU A 321 -6.75 -4.42 32.09
CA LEU A 321 -6.94 -5.58 31.20
C LEU A 321 -5.71 -6.50 31.19
N ILE A 322 -4.51 -5.94 31.08
CA ILE A 322 -3.26 -6.70 31.15
C ILE A 322 -3.13 -7.38 32.52
N THR A 323 -3.49 -6.69 33.61
CA THR A 323 -3.44 -7.23 34.96
C THR A 323 -4.41 -8.39 35.15
N ILE A 324 -5.65 -8.27 34.67
CA ILE A 324 -6.64 -9.34 34.69
C ILE A 324 -6.14 -10.55 33.88
N TYR A 325 -5.56 -10.31 32.71
CA TYR A 325 -4.99 -11.37 31.87
C TYR A 325 -3.86 -12.13 32.58
N ILE A 326 -2.93 -11.42 33.24
CA ILE A 326 -1.85 -12.02 34.02
C ILE A 326 -2.40 -12.84 35.20
N ILE A 327 -3.42 -12.34 35.90
CA ILE A 327 -4.08 -13.06 37.00
C ILE A 327 -4.71 -14.36 36.48
N CYS A 328 -5.42 -14.32 35.35
CA CYS A 328 -6.01 -15.51 34.74
C CYS A 328 -4.94 -16.55 34.35
N CYS A 329 -3.81 -16.10 33.78
CA CYS A 329 -2.69 -16.98 33.45
C CYS A 329 -2.09 -17.64 34.71
N ALA A 330 -1.92 -16.87 35.79
CA ALA A 330 -1.42 -17.38 37.06
C ALA A 330 -2.37 -18.40 37.70
N LEU A 331 -3.68 -18.14 37.69
CA LEU A 331 -4.70 -19.07 38.19
C LEU A 331 -4.74 -20.36 37.36
N ALA A 332 -4.65 -20.25 36.03
CA ALA A 332 -4.58 -21.41 35.15
C ALA A 332 -3.32 -22.26 35.43
N ALA A 333 -2.16 -21.63 35.64
CA ALA A 333 -0.93 -22.31 36.01
C ALA A 333 -1.05 -23.03 37.36
N ILE A 334 -1.65 -22.40 38.38
CA ILE A 334 -1.87 -23.01 39.69
C ILE A 334 -2.80 -24.23 39.57
N LEU A 335 -3.91 -24.11 38.84
CA LEU A 335 -4.82 -25.22 38.57
C LEU A 335 -4.10 -26.37 37.85
N PHE A 336 -3.30 -26.07 36.84
CA PHE A 336 -2.53 -27.05 36.09
C PHE A 336 -1.52 -27.79 36.98
N ILE A 337 -0.77 -27.07 37.80
CA ILE A 337 0.17 -27.64 38.78
C ILE A 337 -0.58 -28.50 39.81
N GLY A 338 -1.73 -28.04 40.30
CA GLY A 338 -2.57 -28.78 41.24
C GLY A 338 -3.07 -30.10 40.65
N ILE A 339 -3.51 -30.10 39.39
CA ILE A 339 -3.93 -31.30 38.66
C ILE A 339 -2.75 -32.29 38.53
N ILE A 340 -1.56 -31.80 38.15
CA ILE A 340 -0.36 -32.65 38.06
C ILE A 340 -0.03 -33.26 39.42
N TYR A 341 -0.09 -32.48 40.49
CA TYR A 341 0.23 -32.94 41.84
C TYR A 341 -0.74 -34.02 42.33
N ILE A 342 -2.05 -33.82 42.14
CA ILE A 342 -3.08 -34.82 42.48
C ILE A 342 -2.86 -36.11 41.67
N ARG A 343 -2.54 -35.99 40.38
CA ARG A 343 -2.30 -37.14 39.50
C ARG A 343 -1.03 -37.92 39.85
N LYS A 344 0.00 -37.27 40.40
CA LYS A 344 1.23 -37.94 40.85
C LYS A 344 1.07 -38.67 42.19
N ARG A 345 0.07 -38.29 42.99
CA ARG A 345 -0.17 -38.85 44.34
C ARG A 345 -1.15 -40.03 44.35
N ARG A 346 -1.99 -40.14 43.31
CA ARG A 346 -2.65 -41.40 42.95
C ARG A 346 -1.68 -42.28 42.18
#